data_AF-A0A9W8LPS7-F1
#
_entry.id   AF-A0A9W8LPS7-F1
#
_cell.length_a   1.000
_cell.length_b   1.000
_cell.length_c   1.000
_cell.angle_alpha   90.00
_cell.angle_beta   90.00
_cell.angle_gamma   90.00
#
_symmetry.space_group_name_H-M   'P 1'
#
loop_
_entity.id
_entity.type
_entity.pdbx_description
1 polymer ?
#
loop_
_entity_poly.entity_id
_entity_poly.type
_entity_poly.pdbx_seq_one_letter_code
_entity_poly.pdbx_strand_id
1 'polypeptide(L)'
;LALKVSANSVYGFTGALNGRLPCLQISASVTSFGRKMIEQTVQEVEKKYTKDNNYGADATVIYGDTDSVMVNFGVKTLEDAMRLGQEAADYVTTKFVSPIKLEFEKVYFPYLLINKKRYAGLYWTRTETYDKLDTTGLETVRRDNCPLVPLVLDTCLKMMLIDQNVQGAMEYTKGVIADLLQNKIDLSMLVITKQLSKTDYAGKQAHVELAERMRKRDAGSAPQLGDRVPFVIIMGAKNARTYEKAEDPIYVLDNNLPIDVNYYVEHQLTNPLTRIFEPILGSKVSTLFKGKHTRTIHVSAPTTGALAKFMVKKNTCLGCKTPLKKEDQNKAVCKHCEDRLPEIYVRNMDTMRELEMRYSRLWAECQRCQGSINNEVVCTNSDCPIFYMRKKAQKDTEEQARVIERFDYSW
;
A
#
# COMPACT_ATOMS: atom_id res chain seq x y z
N LEU A 1 -7.64 20.72 16.06
CA LEU A 1 -7.12 19.40 16.53
C LEU A 1 -6.30 19.51 17.82
N ALA A 2 -5.30 20.38 17.92
CA ALA A 2 -4.44 20.50 19.13
C ALA A 2 -5.22 20.71 20.43
N LEU A 3 -6.20 21.63 20.46
CA LEU A 3 -7.05 21.86 21.63
C LEU A 3 -7.81 20.61 22.09
N LYS A 4 -8.33 19.80 21.15
CA LYS A 4 -8.99 18.52 21.45
C LYS A 4 -8.00 17.53 22.09
N VAL A 5 -6.77 17.46 21.58
CA VAL A 5 -5.72 16.60 22.15
C VAL A 5 -5.37 17.05 23.57
N SER A 6 -5.21 18.36 23.80
CA SER A 6 -4.95 18.91 25.13
C SER A 6 -6.08 18.59 26.11
N ALA A 7 -7.34 18.77 25.71
CA ALA A 7 -8.50 18.44 26.54
C ALA A 7 -8.56 16.93 26.87
N ASN A 8 -8.36 16.07 25.88
CA ASN A 8 -8.30 14.62 26.10
C ASN A 8 -7.11 14.19 26.99
N SER A 9 -6.01 14.94 26.95
CA SER A 9 -4.84 14.70 27.82
C SER A 9 -5.15 15.00 29.29
N VAL A 10 -6.10 15.88 29.60
CA VAL A 10 -6.54 16.13 30.99
C VAL A 10 -7.16 14.86 31.58
N TYR A 11 -8.03 14.20 30.81
CA TYR A 11 -8.56 12.88 31.18
C TYR A 11 -7.43 11.85 31.28
N GLY A 12 -6.56 11.76 30.28
CA GLY A 12 -5.44 10.80 30.25
C GLY A 12 -4.47 10.95 31.42
N PHE A 13 -4.26 12.18 31.91
CA PHE A 13 -3.43 12.48 33.07
C PHE A 13 -3.92 11.77 34.34
N THR A 14 -5.24 11.69 34.55
CA THR A 14 -5.82 11.00 35.72
C THR A 14 -5.56 9.49 35.69
N GLY A 15 -5.40 8.88 34.51
CA GLY A 15 -5.15 7.45 34.34
C GLY A 15 -3.67 7.06 34.28
N ALA A 16 -2.74 8.02 34.29
CA ALA A 16 -1.32 7.76 34.08
C ALA A 16 -0.63 7.22 35.34
N LEU A 17 -0.42 5.89 35.42
CA LEU A 17 0.31 5.24 36.52
C LEU A 17 1.72 5.79 36.70
N ASN A 18 2.44 5.99 35.58
CA ASN A 18 3.74 6.65 35.56
C ASN A 18 3.53 8.15 35.35
N GLY A 19 2.99 8.80 36.38
CA GLY A 19 2.63 10.22 36.36
C GLY A 19 2.85 10.90 37.71
N ARG A 20 2.43 12.17 37.81
CA ARG A 20 2.56 12.94 39.06
C ARG A 20 1.38 12.79 40.02
N LEU A 21 0.17 12.57 39.51
CA LEU A 21 -1.06 12.51 40.31
C LEU A 21 -2.10 11.54 39.71
N PRO A 22 -1.87 10.22 39.76
CA PRO A 22 -2.82 9.23 39.26
C PRO A 22 -4.07 9.15 40.14
N CYS A 23 -5.25 9.17 39.52
CA CYS A 23 -6.54 8.92 40.14
C CYS A 23 -7.37 7.99 39.22
N LEU A 24 -7.06 6.70 39.30
CA LEU A 24 -7.62 5.66 38.42
C LEU A 24 -9.15 5.59 38.49
N GLN A 25 -9.73 5.91 39.66
CA GLN A 25 -11.18 5.91 39.88
C GLN A 25 -11.89 6.88 38.94
N ILE A 26 -11.35 8.09 38.74
CA ILE A 26 -11.90 9.06 37.78
C ILE A 26 -11.87 8.46 36.37
N SER A 27 -10.71 7.93 35.96
CA SER A 27 -10.56 7.37 34.62
C SER A 27 -11.52 6.20 34.36
N ALA A 28 -11.71 5.32 35.36
CA ALA A 28 -12.63 4.20 35.32
C ALA A 28 -14.09 4.66 35.22
N SER A 29 -14.49 5.63 36.04
CA SER A 29 -15.84 6.22 36.02
C SER A 29 -16.17 6.84 34.67
N VAL A 30 -15.25 7.62 34.07
CA VAL A 30 -15.44 8.21 32.74
C VAL A 30 -15.68 7.14 31.67
N THR A 31 -14.87 6.07 31.65
CA THR A 31 -15.09 4.98 30.66
C THR A 31 -16.38 4.20 30.91
N SER A 32 -16.80 4.07 32.18
CA SER A 32 -18.06 3.43 32.55
C SER A 32 -19.26 4.24 32.05
N PHE A 33 -19.26 5.54 32.28
CA PHE A 33 -20.27 6.44 31.73
C PHE A 33 -20.28 6.42 30.20
N GLY A 34 -19.11 6.43 29.54
CA GLY A 34 -19.03 6.30 28.08
C GLY A 34 -19.73 5.04 27.55
N ARG A 35 -19.46 3.87 28.15
CA ARG A 35 -20.14 2.61 27.79
C ARG A 35 -21.64 2.65 28.04
N LYS A 36 -22.07 3.17 29.18
CA LYS A 36 -23.50 3.28 29.51
C LYS A 36 -24.24 4.22 28.55
N MET A 37 -23.62 5.35 28.16
CA MET A 37 -24.22 6.31 27.24
C MET A 37 -24.37 5.75 25.83
N ILE A 38 -23.37 5.01 25.33
CA ILE A 38 -23.49 4.40 23.99
C ILE A 38 -24.53 3.27 23.99
N GLU A 39 -24.59 2.44 25.03
CA GLU A 39 -25.63 1.41 25.18
C GLU A 39 -27.03 2.01 25.24
N GLN A 40 -27.21 3.09 26.02
CA GLN A 40 -28.47 3.82 26.08
C GLN A 40 -28.84 4.44 24.73
N THR A 41 -27.86 4.98 23.99
CA THR A 41 -28.08 5.53 22.64
C THR A 41 -28.60 4.46 21.68
N VAL A 42 -28.00 3.27 21.68
CA VAL A 42 -28.44 2.13 20.86
C VAL A 42 -29.89 1.77 21.18
N GLN A 43 -30.20 1.60 22.48
CA GLN A 43 -31.54 1.23 22.93
C GLN A 43 -32.60 2.26 22.54
N GLU A 44 -32.31 3.55 22.69
CA GLU A 44 -33.25 4.63 22.35
C GLU A 44 -33.53 4.71 20.85
N VAL A 45 -32.51 4.50 20.01
CA VAL A 45 -32.66 4.47 18.55
C VAL A 45 -33.51 3.27 18.12
N GLU A 46 -33.14 2.06 18.55
CA GLU A 46 -33.84 0.83 18.15
C GLU A 46 -35.26 0.74 18.71
N LYS A 47 -35.53 1.37 19.85
CA LYS A 47 -36.89 1.45 20.43
C LYS A 47 -37.78 2.44 19.69
N LYS A 48 -37.25 3.59 19.26
CA LYS A 48 -38.06 4.66 18.66
C LYS A 48 -38.34 4.42 17.18
N TYR A 49 -37.31 4.07 16.41
CA TYR A 49 -37.39 4.01 14.95
C TYR A 49 -37.81 2.62 14.49
N THR A 50 -39.08 2.28 14.72
CA THR A 50 -39.68 0.98 14.37
C THR A 50 -40.96 1.16 13.56
N LYS A 51 -41.38 0.12 12.86
CA LYS A 51 -42.66 0.10 12.13
C LYS A 51 -43.86 0.32 13.05
N ASP A 52 -43.81 -0.22 14.27
CA ASP A 52 -44.86 -0.04 15.29
C ASP A 52 -45.04 1.43 15.69
N ASN A 53 -43.97 2.24 15.56
CA ASN A 53 -43.98 3.68 15.81
C ASN A 53 -44.19 4.50 14.52
N ASN A 54 -44.79 3.91 13.48
CA ASN A 54 -45.09 4.53 12.18
C ASN A 54 -43.87 4.95 11.33
N TYR A 55 -42.71 4.30 11.50
CA TYR A 55 -41.58 4.48 10.58
C TYR A 55 -41.62 3.45 9.43
N GLY A 56 -40.99 3.79 8.30
CA GLY A 56 -41.01 2.93 7.11
C GLY A 56 -40.28 1.59 7.25
N ALA A 57 -39.34 1.49 8.19
CA ALA A 57 -38.57 0.30 8.50
C ALA A 57 -38.09 0.32 9.95
N ASP A 58 -37.67 -0.84 10.44
CA ASP A 58 -37.04 -0.99 11.75
C ASP A 58 -35.57 -0.63 11.65
N ALA A 59 -35.15 0.40 12.38
CA ALA A 59 -33.78 0.83 12.43
C ALA A 59 -32.93 -0.18 13.22
N THR A 60 -31.70 -0.41 12.74
CA THR A 60 -30.75 -1.34 13.37
C THR A 60 -29.40 -0.67 13.52
N VAL A 61 -28.76 -0.82 14.69
CA VAL A 61 -27.39 -0.32 14.86
C VAL A 61 -26.42 -1.35 14.29
N ILE A 62 -25.75 -0.99 13.20
CA ILE A 62 -24.84 -1.90 12.47
C ILE A 62 -23.40 -1.85 12.99
N TYR A 63 -23.02 -0.75 13.64
CA TYR A 63 -21.69 -0.59 14.21
C TYR A 63 -21.66 0.51 15.27
N GLY A 64 -20.72 0.41 16.21
CA GLY A 64 -20.42 1.48 17.15
C GLY A 64 -18.96 1.44 17.60
N ASP A 65 -18.33 2.60 17.75
CA ASP A 65 -16.95 2.71 18.20
C ASP A 65 -16.78 3.84 19.22
N THR A 66 -17.02 3.53 20.49
CA THR A 66 -16.77 4.38 21.67
C THR A 66 -17.64 5.65 21.75
N ASP A 67 -17.58 6.51 20.73
CA ASP A 67 -18.23 7.82 20.66
C ASP A 67 -19.17 7.98 19.45
N SER A 68 -19.29 6.96 18.62
CA SER A 68 -20.13 6.96 17.42
C SER A 68 -20.99 5.70 17.34
N VAL A 69 -22.21 5.87 16.80
CA VAL A 69 -23.12 4.79 16.43
C VAL A 69 -23.49 4.94 14.96
N MET A 70 -23.48 3.83 14.22
CA MET A 70 -23.86 3.78 12.82
C MET A 70 -25.18 3.03 12.71
N VAL A 71 -26.21 3.75 12.28
CA VAL A 71 -27.59 3.25 12.24
C VAL A 71 -28.00 3.01 10.80
N ASN A 72 -28.50 1.82 10.52
CA ASN A 72 -29.21 1.52 9.28
C ASN A 72 -30.71 1.74 9.51
N PHE A 73 -31.24 2.84 8.99
CA PHE A 73 -32.67 3.18 9.08
C PHE A 73 -33.55 2.40 8.10
N GLY A 74 -32.99 1.56 7.22
CA GLY A 74 -33.76 0.76 6.25
C GLY A 74 -34.40 1.57 5.11
N VAL A 75 -34.08 2.86 5.00
CA VAL A 75 -34.55 3.75 3.91
C VAL A 75 -33.65 3.64 2.68
N LYS A 76 -34.19 3.99 1.50
CA LYS A 76 -33.48 3.85 0.20
C LYS A 76 -32.87 5.14 -0.33
N THR A 77 -33.29 6.29 0.20
CA THR A 77 -32.89 7.62 -0.25
C THR A 77 -31.91 8.24 0.75
N LEU A 78 -30.95 9.02 0.24
CA LEU A 78 -30.00 9.73 1.08
C LEU A 78 -30.69 10.82 1.90
N GLU A 79 -31.67 11.48 1.30
CA GLU A 79 -32.47 12.54 1.90
C GLU A 79 -33.16 12.06 3.17
N ASP A 80 -33.85 10.91 3.11
CA ASP A 80 -34.52 10.35 4.29
C ASP A 80 -33.54 9.87 5.34
N ALA A 81 -32.41 9.27 4.93
CA ALA A 81 -31.38 8.82 5.86
C ALA A 81 -30.77 10.01 6.63
N MET A 82 -30.48 11.12 5.96
CA MET A 82 -29.97 12.34 6.59
C MET A 82 -31.01 12.97 7.51
N ARG A 83 -32.27 13.07 7.06
CA ARG A 83 -33.37 13.61 7.89
C ARG A 83 -33.57 12.79 9.16
N LEU A 84 -33.65 11.47 9.05
CA LEU A 84 -33.81 10.57 10.21
C LEU A 84 -32.57 10.59 11.11
N GLY A 85 -31.37 10.69 10.54
CA GLY A 85 -30.12 10.82 11.29
C GLY A 85 -30.09 12.08 12.16
N GLN A 86 -30.50 13.23 11.60
CA GLN A 86 -30.60 14.48 12.34
C GLN A 86 -31.66 14.40 13.44
N GLU A 87 -32.85 13.89 13.10
CA GLU A 87 -33.94 13.70 14.08
C GLU A 87 -33.53 12.79 15.23
N ALA A 88 -32.81 11.69 14.94
CA ALA A 88 -32.32 10.75 15.93
C ALA A 88 -31.27 11.39 16.85
N ALA A 89 -30.35 12.19 16.30
CA ALA A 89 -29.35 12.91 17.08
C ALA A 89 -29.99 13.89 18.07
N ASP A 90 -30.97 14.67 17.60
CA ASP A 90 -31.70 15.63 18.43
C ASP A 90 -32.54 14.91 19.50
N TYR A 91 -33.26 13.84 19.12
CA TYR A 91 -34.04 13.02 20.05
C TYR A 91 -33.18 12.40 21.15
N VAL A 92 -32.07 11.74 20.80
CA VAL A 92 -31.19 11.07 21.77
C VAL A 92 -30.53 12.10 22.69
N THR A 93 -30.18 13.29 22.18
CA THR A 93 -29.64 14.38 23.01
C THR A 93 -30.56 14.73 24.17
N THR A 94 -31.89 14.68 23.99
CA THR A 94 -32.86 14.95 25.08
C THR A 94 -32.81 13.96 26.24
N LYS A 95 -32.13 12.82 26.08
CA LYS A 95 -32.01 11.76 27.09
C LYS A 95 -30.80 11.94 28.01
N PHE A 96 -29.94 12.91 27.73
CA PHE A 96 -28.71 13.17 28.45
C PHE A 96 -28.71 14.57 29.08
N VAL A 97 -27.89 14.75 30.11
CA VAL A 97 -27.73 16.04 30.78
C VAL A 97 -26.82 16.97 29.96
N SER A 98 -27.12 18.27 29.95
CA SER A 98 -26.21 19.27 29.39
C SER A 98 -24.83 19.20 30.09
N PRO A 99 -23.70 19.29 29.37
CA PRO A 99 -23.52 19.68 27.96
C PRO A 99 -23.42 18.51 26.96
N ILE A 100 -23.88 17.31 27.31
CA ILE A 100 -23.78 16.13 26.44
C ILE A 100 -24.75 16.31 25.27
N LYS A 101 -24.21 16.30 24.05
CA LYS A 101 -24.97 16.45 22.80
C LYS A 101 -24.49 15.42 21.79
N LEU A 102 -25.44 14.73 21.17
CA LEU A 102 -25.19 13.89 20.00
C LEU A 102 -25.42 14.74 18.74
N GLU A 103 -24.52 14.64 17.77
CA GLU A 103 -24.62 15.37 16.52
C GLU A 103 -24.65 14.38 15.35
N PHE A 104 -25.55 14.62 14.41
CA PHE A 104 -25.51 13.94 13.13
C PHE A 104 -24.32 14.45 12.32
N GLU A 105 -23.48 13.54 11.84
CA GLU A 105 -22.23 13.90 11.15
C GLU A 105 -22.27 13.63 9.65
N LYS A 106 -22.82 12.47 9.24
CA LYS A 106 -22.71 11.96 7.86
C LYS A 106 -23.65 10.78 7.59
N VAL A 107 -23.84 10.46 6.31
CA VAL A 107 -24.32 9.15 5.82
C VAL A 107 -23.22 8.47 5.01
N TYR A 108 -23.09 7.14 5.13
CA TYR A 108 -22.30 6.34 4.19
C TYR A 108 -23.19 5.66 3.15
N PHE A 109 -22.92 5.89 1.87
CA PHE A 109 -23.64 5.23 0.78
C PHE A 109 -22.82 5.16 -0.52
N PRO A 110 -22.33 3.98 -0.95
CA PRO A 110 -22.38 2.70 -0.26
C PRO A 110 -21.45 2.63 0.97
N TYR A 111 -21.66 1.61 1.81
CA TYR A 111 -20.88 1.33 3.02
C TYR A 111 -20.35 -0.11 3.01
N LEU A 112 -19.07 -0.28 3.35
CA LEU A 112 -18.37 -1.55 3.46
C LEU A 112 -17.73 -1.67 4.85
N LEU A 113 -18.40 -2.41 5.73
CA LEU A 113 -17.86 -2.77 7.04
C LEU A 113 -17.12 -4.10 6.94
N ILE A 114 -15.82 -4.09 7.24
CA ILE A 114 -14.99 -5.30 7.21
C ILE A 114 -14.95 -5.91 8.61
N ASN A 115 -14.41 -5.15 9.58
CA ASN A 115 -14.22 -5.57 10.97
C ASN A 115 -14.26 -4.33 11.87
N LYS A 116 -14.17 -4.54 13.19
CA LYS A 116 -14.01 -3.44 14.16
C LYS A 116 -12.82 -2.55 13.77
N LYS A 117 -13.05 -1.23 13.71
CA LYS A 117 -12.10 -0.19 13.29
C LYS A 117 -11.57 -0.34 11.86
N ARG A 118 -12.28 -1.08 10.99
CA ARG A 118 -11.90 -1.33 9.60
C ARG A 118 -13.12 -1.26 8.69
N TYR A 119 -13.31 -0.12 8.05
CA TYR A 119 -14.44 0.11 7.14
C TYR A 119 -14.09 1.14 6.07
N ALA A 120 -14.86 1.12 4.99
CA ALA A 120 -14.81 2.13 3.93
C ALA A 120 -16.22 2.49 3.48
N GLY A 121 -16.40 3.69 2.96
CA GLY A 121 -17.67 4.12 2.38
C GLY A 121 -17.55 5.49 1.73
N LEU A 122 -18.51 5.81 0.86
CA LEU A 122 -18.60 7.18 0.36
C LEU A 122 -19.23 8.06 1.44
N TYR A 123 -18.55 9.16 1.74
CA TYR A 123 -18.90 10.11 2.79
C TYR A 123 -19.87 11.14 2.22
N TRP A 124 -21.07 11.26 2.80
CA TRP A 124 -22.07 12.25 2.38
C TRP A 124 -22.47 13.16 3.53
N THR A 125 -22.20 14.46 3.38
CA THR A 125 -22.78 15.54 4.20
C THR A 125 -24.00 16.20 3.56
N ARG A 126 -24.14 16.05 2.23
CA ARG A 126 -25.22 16.60 1.40
C ARG A 126 -25.65 15.54 0.38
N THR A 127 -26.79 15.71 -0.28
CA THR A 127 -27.39 14.64 -1.10
C THR A 127 -26.96 14.67 -2.56
N GLU A 128 -26.42 15.80 -3.05
CA GLU A 128 -26.11 15.97 -4.47
C GLU A 128 -24.82 15.27 -4.90
N THR A 129 -23.80 15.27 -4.03
CA THR A 129 -22.50 14.68 -4.32
C THR A 129 -21.81 14.20 -3.05
N TYR A 130 -21.05 13.11 -3.16
CA TYR A 130 -20.24 12.61 -2.07
C TYR A 130 -19.02 13.51 -1.86
N ASP A 131 -18.60 13.67 -0.61
CA ASP A 131 -17.47 14.52 -0.25
C ASP A 131 -16.14 13.83 -0.52
N LYS A 132 -16.05 12.53 -0.19
CA LYS A 132 -14.85 11.70 -0.38
C LYS A 132 -15.14 10.21 -0.22
N LEU A 133 -14.24 9.38 -0.72
CA LEU A 133 -14.10 8.00 -0.26
C LEU A 133 -13.39 8.01 1.09
N ASP A 134 -14.08 7.57 2.14
CA ASP A 134 -13.52 7.48 3.48
C ASP A 134 -13.06 6.06 3.77
N THR A 135 -11.86 5.90 4.33
CA THR A 135 -11.29 4.61 4.69
C THR A 135 -10.69 4.68 6.08
N THR A 136 -11.23 3.90 7.01
CA THR A 136 -10.77 3.86 8.40
C THR A 136 -10.08 2.55 8.68
N GLY A 137 -8.83 2.61 9.16
CA GLY A 137 -8.04 1.45 9.62
C GLY A 137 -7.63 0.44 8.54
N LEU A 138 -7.97 0.71 7.27
CA LEU A 138 -7.52 -0.07 6.12
C LEU A 138 -6.06 0.23 5.76
N GLU A 139 -5.47 -0.67 4.99
CA GLU A 139 -4.08 -0.55 4.54
C GLU A 139 -3.80 0.68 3.66
N THR A 140 -4.85 1.33 3.13
CA THR A 140 -4.77 2.59 2.36
C THR A 140 -4.15 3.75 3.15
N VAL A 141 -4.35 3.80 4.47
CA VAL A 141 -3.87 4.88 5.35
C VAL A 141 -2.70 4.45 6.25
N ARG A 142 -2.26 3.20 6.12
CA ARG A 142 -1.20 2.62 6.95
C ARG A 142 0.17 2.76 6.28
N ARG A 143 1.20 2.99 7.10
CA ARG A 143 2.58 3.24 6.64
C ARG A 143 3.52 2.03 6.75
N ASP A 144 3.00 0.86 7.11
CA ASP A 144 3.79 -0.36 7.33
C ASP A 144 3.79 -1.33 6.14
N ASN A 145 3.09 -0.97 5.06
CA ASN A 145 3.02 -1.73 3.80
C ASN A 145 3.87 -1.06 2.71
N CYS A 146 4.20 -1.82 1.65
CA CYS A 146 4.77 -1.22 0.45
C CYS A 146 3.75 -0.34 -0.30
N PRO A 147 4.17 0.72 -1.03
CA PRO A 147 3.28 1.64 -1.74
C PRO A 147 2.32 0.99 -2.74
N LEU A 148 2.65 -0.21 -3.25
CA LEU A 148 1.76 -0.97 -4.13
C LEU A 148 0.43 -1.30 -3.44
N VAL A 149 0.45 -1.67 -2.16
CA VAL A 149 -0.75 -2.09 -1.42
C VAL A 149 -1.82 -0.98 -1.35
N PRO A 150 -1.53 0.22 -0.80
CA PRO A 150 -2.54 1.27 -0.72
C PRO A 150 -3.01 1.73 -2.11
N LEU A 151 -2.14 1.76 -3.12
CA LEU A 151 -2.52 2.11 -4.49
C LEU A 151 -3.55 1.14 -5.06
N VAL A 152 -3.27 -0.16 -4.95
CA VAL A 152 -4.17 -1.20 -5.47
C VAL A 152 -5.49 -1.19 -4.70
N LEU A 153 -5.45 -1.09 -3.37
CA LEU A 153 -6.67 -1.06 -2.55
C LEU A 153 -7.54 0.17 -2.83
N ASP A 154 -6.95 1.35 -2.90
CA ASP A 154 -7.67 2.59 -3.21
C ASP A 154 -8.33 2.52 -4.59
N THR A 155 -7.60 2.01 -5.58
CA THR A 155 -8.15 1.81 -6.93
C THR A 155 -9.31 0.81 -6.92
N CYS A 156 -9.15 -0.34 -6.26
CA CYS A 156 -10.22 -1.33 -6.14
C CYS A 156 -11.44 -0.78 -5.40
N LEU A 157 -11.25 -0.02 -4.31
CA LEU A 157 -12.35 0.59 -3.56
C LEU A 157 -13.09 1.63 -4.40
N LYS A 158 -12.39 2.45 -5.19
CA LYS A 158 -13.02 3.39 -6.13
C LYS A 158 -13.84 2.65 -7.18
N MET A 159 -13.27 1.63 -7.82
CA MET A 159 -13.98 0.83 -8.82
C MET A 159 -15.22 0.13 -8.23
N MET A 160 -15.15 -0.34 -6.98
CA MET A 160 -16.28 -1.04 -6.33
C MET A 160 -17.36 -0.09 -5.77
N LEU A 161 -16.97 1.02 -5.14
CA LEU A 161 -17.88 1.89 -4.39
C LEU A 161 -18.36 3.10 -5.20
N ILE A 162 -17.56 3.60 -6.14
CA ILE A 162 -17.91 4.73 -7.01
C ILE A 162 -18.43 4.20 -8.34
N ASP A 163 -17.61 3.43 -9.06
CA ASP A 163 -17.96 2.96 -10.42
C ASP A 163 -18.92 1.76 -10.40
N GLN A 164 -19.16 1.19 -9.22
CA GLN A 164 -19.99 -0.02 -9.02
C GLN A 164 -19.59 -1.21 -9.91
N ASN A 165 -18.30 -1.29 -10.27
CA ASN A 165 -17.76 -2.29 -11.19
C ASN A 165 -16.81 -3.26 -10.45
N VAL A 166 -17.42 -4.22 -9.76
CA VAL A 166 -16.68 -5.28 -9.03
C VAL A 166 -15.84 -6.13 -9.99
N GLN A 167 -16.38 -6.46 -11.16
CA GLN A 167 -15.67 -7.29 -12.14
C GLN A 167 -14.41 -6.58 -12.67
N GLY A 168 -14.51 -5.28 -12.97
CA GLY A 168 -13.37 -4.46 -13.36
C GLY A 168 -12.30 -4.42 -12.26
N ALA A 169 -12.71 -4.28 -10.99
CA ALA A 169 -11.78 -4.32 -9.85
C ALA A 169 -11.06 -5.69 -9.73
N MET A 170 -11.77 -6.79 -10.02
CA MET A 170 -11.17 -8.13 -10.05
C MET A 170 -10.15 -8.27 -11.19
N GLU A 171 -10.47 -7.79 -12.38
CA GLU A 171 -9.58 -7.83 -13.56
C GLU A 171 -8.33 -6.98 -13.35
N TYR A 172 -8.50 -5.76 -12.82
CA TYR A 172 -7.40 -4.91 -12.42
C TYR A 172 -6.47 -5.60 -11.41
N THR A 173 -7.04 -6.20 -10.35
CA THR A 173 -6.26 -6.94 -9.35
C THR A 173 -5.46 -8.08 -9.97
N LYS A 174 -6.07 -8.86 -10.87
CA LYS A 174 -5.38 -9.95 -11.58
C LYS A 174 -4.26 -9.44 -12.48
N GLY A 175 -4.46 -8.31 -13.15
CA GLY A 175 -3.46 -7.62 -13.96
C GLY A 175 -2.25 -7.20 -13.13
N VAL A 176 -2.48 -6.55 -11.99
CA VAL A 176 -1.39 -6.13 -11.08
C VAL A 176 -0.61 -7.33 -10.54
N ILE A 177 -1.29 -8.41 -10.16
CA ILE A 177 -0.61 -9.65 -9.72
C ILE A 177 0.22 -10.24 -10.86
N ALA A 178 -0.29 -10.25 -12.09
CA ALA A 178 0.45 -10.74 -13.25
C ALA A 178 1.70 -9.88 -13.53
N ASP A 179 1.58 -8.57 -13.45
CA ASP A 179 2.69 -7.64 -13.65
C ASP A 179 3.75 -7.77 -12.55
N LEU A 180 3.33 -7.99 -11.30
CA LEU A 180 4.24 -8.26 -10.19
C LEU A 180 5.03 -9.56 -10.41
N LEU A 181 4.35 -10.65 -10.79
CA LEU A 181 4.99 -11.94 -11.06
C LEU A 181 5.88 -11.93 -12.32
N GLN A 182 5.63 -11.00 -13.24
CA GLN A 182 6.43 -10.77 -14.44
C GLN A 182 7.55 -9.74 -14.23
N ASN A 183 7.78 -9.28 -12.99
CA ASN A 183 8.78 -8.28 -12.64
C ASN A 183 8.63 -6.94 -13.40
N LYS A 184 7.38 -6.56 -13.72
CA LYS A 184 7.02 -5.30 -14.39
C LYS A 184 6.70 -4.16 -13.43
N ILE A 185 6.54 -4.47 -12.14
CA ILE A 185 6.31 -3.47 -11.10
C ILE A 185 7.64 -2.83 -10.69
N ASP A 186 7.64 -1.50 -10.62
CA ASP A 186 8.80 -0.73 -10.22
C ASP A 186 9.23 -1.06 -8.77
N LEU A 187 10.54 -1.17 -8.52
CA LEU A 187 11.08 -1.48 -7.20
C LEU A 187 10.61 -0.47 -6.14
N SER A 188 10.46 0.80 -6.49
CA SER A 188 9.96 1.84 -5.57
C SER A 188 8.60 1.51 -4.98
N MET A 189 7.74 0.80 -5.72
CA MET A 189 6.42 0.37 -5.25
C MET A 189 6.47 -0.79 -4.25
N LEU A 190 7.63 -1.44 -4.13
CA LEU A 190 7.86 -2.59 -3.26
C LEU A 190 8.63 -2.22 -1.97
N VAL A 191 9.13 -0.99 -1.86
CA VAL A 191 9.88 -0.55 -0.67
C VAL A 191 8.98 -0.48 0.56
N ILE A 192 9.34 -1.21 1.60
CA ILE A 192 8.68 -1.18 2.92
C ILE A 192 9.53 -0.31 3.85
N THR A 193 8.90 0.54 4.67
CA THR A 193 9.62 1.36 5.66
C THR A 193 9.15 1.04 7.08
N LYS A 194 10.09 0.87 8.02
CA LYS A 194 9.78 0.70 9.44
C LYS A 194 10.69 1.56 10.31
N GLN A 195 10.12 2.14 11.37
CA GLN A 195 10.86 2.98 12.30
C GLN A 195 11.73 2.13 13.23
N LEU A 196 13.02 2.47 13.33
CA LEU A 196 13.97 1.87 14.27
C LEU A 196 13.77 2.49 15.66
N SER A 197 12.79 1.99 16.41
CA SER A 197 12.37 2.57 17.69
C SER A 197 13.23 2.20 18.91
N LYS A 198 13.93 1.06 18.86
CA LYS A 198 14.72 0.51 19.98
C LYS A 198 16.00 -0.13 19.46
N THR A 199 17.01 -0.21 20.31
CA THR A 199 18.23 -1.00 20.05
C THR A 199 18.01 -2.48 20.32
N ASP A 200 17.34 -2.80 21.43
CA ASP A 200 17.06 -4.17 21.84
C ASP A 200 15.60 -4.56 21.60
N TYR A 201 15.40 -5.48 20.65
CA TYR A 201 14.11 -6.12 20.41
C TYR A 201 14.14 -7.56 20.91
N ALA A 202 13.07 -7.98 21.60
CA ALA A 202 12.93 -9.35 22.09
C ALA A 202 12.90 -10.42 20.97
N GLY A 203 12.62 -10.00 19.73
CA GLY A 203 12.62 -10.88 18.56
C GLY A 203 13.28 -10.21 17.36
N LYS A 204 13.91 -11.02 16.50
CA LYS A 204 14.58 -10.55 15.29
C LYS A 204 13.59 -9.96 14.30
N GLN A 205 13.83 -8.71 13.90
CA GLN A 205 13.00 -7.97 12.95
C GLN A 205 13.81 -7.62 11.70
N ALA A 206 13.15 -7.61 10.54
CA ALA A 206 13.78 -7.34 9.25
C ALA A 206 14.57 -6.02 9.21
N HIS A 207 13.92 -4.92 9.58
CA HIS A 207 14.53 -3.58 9.59
C HIS A 207 15.69 -3.44 10.59
N VAL A 208 15.69 -4.20 11.69
CA VAL A 208 16.73 -4.16 12.72
C VAL A 208 17.96 -4.93 12.24
N GLU A 209 17.78 -6.16 11.77
CA GLU A 209 18.86 -6.98 11.23
C GLU A 209 19.48 -6.33 9.98
N LEU A 210 18.66 -5.67 9.16
CA LEU A 210 19.17 -4.89 8.03
C LEU A 210 19.99 -3.69 8.50
N ALA A 211 19.52 -2.90 9.47
CA ALA A 211 20.27 -1.76 9.99
C ALA A 211 21.64 -2.18 10.53
N GLU A 212 21.72 -3.30 11.27
CA GLU A 212 23.00 -3.86 11.72
C GLU A 212 23.88 -4.33 10.55
N ARG A 213 23.29 -4.93 9.51
CA ARG A 213 24.03 -5.32 8.30
C ARG A 213 24.53 -4.11 7.51
N MET A 214 23.77 -3.03 7.45
CA MET A 214 24.20 -1.77 6.84
C MET A 214 25.36 -1.18 7.64
N ARG A 215 25.27 -1.13 8.97
CA ARG A 215 26.33 -0.63 9.85
C ARG A 215 27.65 -1.41 9.71
N LYS A 216 27.58 -2.74 9.53
CA LYS A 216 28.76 -3.58 9.26
C LYS A 216 29.36 -3.34 7.87
N ARG A 217 28.56 -2.94 6.89
CA ARG A 217 29.01 -2.66 5.52
C ARG A 217 29.63 -1.27 5.43
N ASP A 218 28.94 -0.27 5.96
CA ASP A 218 29.39 1.10 6.06
C ASP A 218 28.68 1.77 7.24
N ALA A 219 29.47 2.11 8.27
CA ALA A 219 28.94 2.76 9.47
C ALA A 219 28.46 4.19 9.22
N GLY A 220 28.98 4.87 8.18
CA GLY A 220 28.65 6.26 7.87
C GLY A 220 27.26 6.47 7.27
N SER A 221 26.72 5.45 6.59
CA SER A 221 25.40 5.48 5.94
C SER A 221 24.32 4.67 6.69
N ALA A 222 24.64 4.16 7.88
CA ALA A 222 23.73 3.32 8.64
C ALA A 222 22.60 4.11 9.33
N PRO A 223 21.36 3.60 9.36
CA PRO A 223 20.25 4.24 10.06
C PRO A 223 20.49 4.39 11.57
N GLN A 224 20.00 5.51 12.13
CA GLN A 224 20.05 5.83 13.55
C GLN A 224 18.74 5.51 14.27
N LEU A 225 18.77 5.53 15.61
CA LEU A 225 17.58 5.34 16.43
C LEU A 225 16.58 6.49 16.17
N GLY A 226 15.35 6.12 15.84
CA GLY A 226 14.30 7.05 15.44
C GLY A 226 14.06 7.13 13.93
N ASP A 227 15.05 6.74 13.12
CA ASP A 227 14.96 6.78 11.65
C ASP A 227 14.01 5.70 11.11
N ARG A 228 13.50 5.92 9.91
CA ARG A 228 12.79 4.87 9.15
C ARG A 228 13.79 4.16 8.25
N VAL A 229 13.87 2.84 8.41
CA VAL A 229 14.71 1.97 7.59
C VAL A 229 13.88 1.48 6.39
N PRO A 230 14.23 1.87 5.15
CA PRO A 230 13.64 1.33 3.95
C PRO A 230 14.27 -0.02 3.59
N PHE A 231 13.45 -0.97 3.13
CA PHE A 231 13.92 -2.28 2.70
C PHE A 231 12.97 -2.94 1.70
N VAL A 232 13.50 -3.89 0.95
CA VAL A 232 12.73 -4.82 0.11
C VAL A 232 13.06 -6.26 0.52
N ILE A 233 12.16 -7.19 0.21
CA ILE A 233 12.39 -8.62 0.43
C ILE A 233 12.94 -9.27 -0.86
N ILE A 234 14.19 -9.74 -0.77
CA ILE A 234 14.87 -10.46 -1.85
C ILE A 234 14.61 -11.96 -1.78
N MET A 235 14.87 -12.69 -2.87
CA MET A 235 14.87 -14.15 -2.84
C MET A 235 15.98 -14.66 -1.92
N GLY A 236 15.60 -15.51 -0.98
CA GLY A 236 16.53 -16.19 -0.08
C GLY A 236 16.62 -17.69 -0.33
N ALA A 237 17.42 -18.39 0.47
CA ALA A 237 17.41 -19.84 0.52
C ALA A 237 16.02 -20.38 0.90
N LYS A 238 15.74 -21.64 0.56
CA LYS A 238 14.50 -22.31 0.96
C LYS A 238 14.35 -22.24 2.47
N ASN A 239 13.19 -21.78 2.96
CA ASN A 239 12.87 -21.56 4.36
C ASN A 239 13.68 -20.46 5.08
N ALA A 240 14.41 -19.60 4.35
CA ALA A 240 15.05 -18.43 4.95
C ALA A 240 14.01 -17.52 5.61
N ARG A 241 14.34 -17.01 6.79
CA ARG A 241 13.40 -16.17 7.55
C ARG A 241 13.32 -14.79 6.92
N THR A 242 12.19 -14.10 7.06
CA THR A 242 11.96 -12.78 6.42
C THR A 242 13.02 -11.75 6.79
N TYR A 243 13.56 -11.79 8.02
CA TYR A 243 14.60 -10.85 8.44
C TYR A 243 15.97 -11.10 7.77
N GLU A 244 16.21 -12.30 7.24
CA GLU A 244 17.43 -12.66 6.50
C GLU A 244 17.35 -12.18 5.06
N LYS A 245 16.12 -12.08 4.53
CA LYS A 245 15.79 -11.68 3.16
C LYS A 245 15.58 -10.18 2.99
N ALA A 246 15.59 -9.39 4.06
CA ALA A 246 15.43 -7.94 3.96
C ALA A 246 16.74 -7.31 3.48
N GLU A 247 16.68 -6.44 2.48
CA GLU A 247 17.86 -5.76 1.92
C GLU A 247 17.55 -4.32 1.53
N ASP A 248 18.59 -3.47 1.54
CA ASP A 248 18.53 -2.08 1.15
C ASP A 248 18.18 -1.94 -0.35
N PRO A 249 17.20 -1.10 -0.76
CA PRO A 249 16.79 -1.01 -2.15
C PRO A 249 17.89 -0.55 -3.10
N ILE A 250 18.82 0.30 -2.66
CA ILE A 250 19.95 0.76 -3.49
C ILE A 250 20.93 -0.40 -3.69
N TYR A 251 21.27 -1.12 -2.62
CA TYR A 251 22.11 -2.31 -2.69
C TYR A 251 21.52 -3.37 -3.64
N VAL A 252 20.19 -3.55 -3.62
CA VAL A 252 19.48 -4.44 -4.54
C VAL A 252 19.64 -4.00 -6.00
N LEU A 253 19.50 -2.71 -6.29
CA LEU A 253 19.68 -2.16 -7.64
C LEU A 253 21.13 -2.28 -8.12
N ASP A 254 22.11 -2.06 -7.24
CA ASP A 254 23.51 -2.10 -7.62
C ASP A 254 24.03 -3.53 -7.86
N ASN A 255 23.45 -4.52 -7.17
CA ASN A 255 23.87 -5.93 -7.27
C ASN A 255 22.89 -6.82 -8.07
N ASN A 256 21.83 -6.24 -8.63
CA ASN A 256 20.74 -6.93 -9.32
C ASN A 256 20.23 -8.16 -8.53
N LEU A 257 19.88 -7.94 -7.26
CA LEU A 257 19.37 -9.03 -6.43
C LEU A 257 17.90 -9.32 -6.80
N PRO A 258 17.53 -10.59 -7.01
CA PRO A 258 16.16 -10.94 -7.37
C PRO A 258 15.19 -10.70 -6.22
N ILE A 259 14.02 -10.15 -6.53
CA ILE A 259 12.95 -9.86 -5.57
C ILE A 259 12.09 -11.10 -5.33
N ASP A 260 11.69 -11.33 -4.07
CA ASP A 260 10.75 -12.40 -3.72
C ASP A 260 9.31 -11.96 -4.00
N VAL A 261 8.90 -12.03 -5.27
CA VAL A 261 7.55 -11.62 -5.72
C VAL A 261 6.42 -12.38 -5.01
N ASN A 262 6.65 -13.65 -4.64
CA ASN A 262 5.67 -14.45 -3.93
C ASN A 262 5.41 -13.91 -2.52
N TYR A 263 6.47 -13.43 -1.83
CA TYR A 263 6.29 -12.75 -0.54
C TYR A 263 5.31 -11.57 -0.66
N TYR A 264 5.44 -10.72 -1.69
CA TYR A 264 4.53 -9.59 -1.87
C TYR A 264 3.10 -10.02 -2.22
N VAL A 265 2.93 -11.02 -3.07
CA VAL A 265 1.58 -11.56 -3.38
C VAL A 265 0.92 -12.10 -2.11
N GLU A 266 1.59 -13.00 -1.40
CA GLU A 266 1.01 -13.72 -0.25
C GLU A 266 0.88 -12.84 1.00
N HIS A 267 1.91 -12.06 1.33
CA HIS A 267 2.00 -11.37 2.62
C HIS A 267 1.58 -9.90 2.55
N GLN A 268 1.70 -9.24 1.38
CA GLN A 268 1.35 -7.83 1.22
C GLN A 268 -0.01 -7.63 0.56
N LEU A 269 -0.32 -8.36 -0.51
CA LEU A 269 -1.54 -8.15 -1.31
C LEU A 269 -2.71 -9.04 -0.90
N THR A 270 -2.48 -10.32 -0.60
CA THR A 270 -3.56 -11.31 -0.41
C THR A 270 -4.50 -10.94 0.73
N ASN A 271 -3.96 -10.62 1.92
CA ASN A 271 -4.80 -10.33 3.09
C ASN A 271 -5.63 -9.05 2.92
N PRO A 272 -5.06 -7.89 2.52
CA PRO A 272 -5.84 -6.67 2.33
C PRO A 272 -6.89 -6.80 1.22
N LEU A 273 -6.56 -7.46 0.11
CA LEU A 273 -7.51 -7.67 -0.99
C LEU A 273 -8.63 -8.63 -0.60
N THR A 274 -8.31 -9.72 0.11
CA THR A 274 -9.33 -10.66 0.58
C THR A 274 -10.36 -9.94 1.45
N ARG A 275 -9.90 -9.09 2.38
CA ARG A 275 -10.79 -8.33 3.27
C ARG A 275 -11.81 -7.43 2.57
N ILE A 276 -11.43 -6.79 1.45
CA ILE A 276 -12.35 -5.88 0.74
C ILE A 276 -13.25 -6.61 -0.26
N PHE A 277 -12.79 -7.74 -0.82
CA PHE A 277 -13.54 -8.49 -1.83
C PHE A 277 -14.42 -9.60 -1.23
N GLU A 278 -14.02 -10.22 -0.12
CA GLU A 278 -14.75 -11.34 0.50
C GLU A 278 -16.19 -10.98 0.92
N PRO A 279 -16.50 -9.80 1.49
CA PRO A 279 -17.89 -9.43 1.80
C PRO A 279 -18.81 -9.36 0.57
N ILE A 280 -18.25 -9.20 -0.63
CA ILE A 280 -18.99 -9.06 -1.88
C ILE A 280 -19.01 -10.38 -2.66
N LEU A 281 -17.87 -11.08 -2.72
CA LEU A 281 -17.67 -12.27 -3.56
C LEU A 281 -17.80 -13.59 -2.80
N GLY A 282 -17.76 -13.57 -1.46
CA GLY A 282 -17.65 -14.75 -0.62
C GLY A 282 -16.46 -15.64 -1.00
N SER A 283 -16.69 -16.94 -1.13
CA SER A 283 -15.65 -17.95 -1.44
C SER A 283 -14.94 -17.75 -2.79
N LYS A 284 -15.53 -16.98 -3.71
CA LYS A 284 -14.94 -16.69 -5.04
C LYS A 284 -13.72 -15.78 -4.97
N VAL A 285 -13.45 -15.14 -3.82
CA VAL A 285 -12.27 -14.28 -3.61
C VAL A 285 -10.94 -15.00 -3.90
N SER A 286 -10.88 -16.30 -3.64
CA SER A 286 -9.71 -17.14 -3.92
C SER A 286 -9.29 -17.15 -5.41
N THR A 287 -10.20 -16.86 -6.33
CA THR A 287 -9.93 -16.78 -7.77
C THR A 287 -9.09 -15.56 -8.16
N LEU A 288 -8.93 -14.58 -7.27
CA LEU A 288 -8.04 -13.43 -7.48
C LEU A 288 -6.58 -13.85 -7.46
N PHE A 289 -6.24 -14.82 -6.60
CA PHE A 289 -4.85 -15.24 -6.34
C PHE A 289 -4.47 -16.55 -7.06
N LYS A 290 -5.44 -17.21 -7.70
CA LYS A 290 -5.25 -18.46 -8.42
C LYS A 290 -5.82 -18.34 -9.83
N GLY A 291 -5.01 -18.57 -10.86
CA GLY A 291 -5.50 -18.57 -12.23
C GLY A 291 -4.39 -18.65 -13.26
N LYS A 292 -4.73 -18.44 -14.53
CA LYS A 292 -3.74 -18.41 -15.62
C LYS A 292 -2.75 -17.25 -15.44
N HIS A 293 -3.20 -16.14 -14.87
CA HIS A 293 -2.40 -14.93 -14.62
C HIS A 293 -1.28 -15.13 -13.58
N THR A 294 -1.35 -16.17 -12.74
CA THR A 294 -0.32 -16.47 -11.73
C THR A 294 0.65 -17.59 -12.10
N ARG A 295 0.47 -18.22 -13.27
CA ARG A 295 1.28 -19.40 -13.67
C ARG A 295 2.65 -19.04 -14.24
N THR A 296 2.80 -17.83 -14.75
CA THR A 296 4.04 -17.37 -15.38
C THR A 296 4.77 -16.48 -14.39
N ILE A 297 5.90 -16.95 -13.88
CA ILE A 297 6.75 -16.21 -12.95
C ILE A 297 8.09 -15.97 -13.62
N HIS A 298 8.47 -14.70 -13.74
CA HIS A 298 9.79 -14.31 -14.24
C HIS A 298 10.74 -14.16 -13.05
N VAL A 299 11.80 -14.97 -13.02
CA VAL A 299 12.84 -14.90 -11.99
C VAL A 299 14.13 -14.40 -12.61
N SER A 300 14.59 -13.24 -12.16
CA SER A 300 15.90 -12.70 -12.58
C SER A 300 17.03 -13.53 -11.98
N ALA A 301 18.04 -13.84 -12.78
CA ALA A 301 19.23 -14.53 -12.28
C ALA A 301 20.10 -13.56 -11.45
N PRO A 302 20.55 -13.93 -10.24
CA PRO A 302 21.40 -13.07 -9.44
C PRO A 302 22.74 -12.84 -10.13
N THR A 303 23.21 -11.59 -10.17
CA THR A 303 24.53 -11.27 -10.76
C THR A 303 25.70 -11.43 -9.79
N THR A 304 25.42 -11.56 -8.49
CA THR A 304 26.41 -11.64 -7.42
C THR A 304 26.28 -12.93 -6.62
N GLY A 305 27.41 -13.56 -6.30
CA GLY A 305 27.49 -14.79 -5.50
C GLY A 305 28.63 -15.70 -5.94
N ALA A 306 29.04 -16.64 -5.08
CA ALA A 306 30.15 -17.56 -5.38
C ALA A 306 29.89 -18.38 -6.66
N LEU A 307 28.65 -18.83 -6.87
CA LEU A 307 28.23 -19.56 -8.07
C LEU A 307 28.08 -18.65 -9.30
N ALA A 308 27.65 -17.39 -9.12
CA ALA A 308 27.49 -16.44 -10.23
C ALA A 308 28.83 -16.09 -10.90
N LYS A 309 29.95 -16.13 -10.16
CA LYS A 309 31.30 -15.91 -10.69
C LYS A 309 31.75 -16.96 -11.72
N PHE A 310 31.18 -18.17 -11.67
CA PHE A 310 31.49 -19.25 -12.61
C PHE A 310 30.46 -19.38 -13.74
N MET A 311 29.46 -18.48 -13.78
CA MET A 311 28.38 -18.54 -14.75
C MET A 311 28.80 -17.83 -16.04
N VAL A 312 28.92 -18.57 -17.14
CA VAL A 312 29.21 -18.00 -18.46
C VAL A 312 27.93 -17.37 -19.02
N LYS A 313 27.88 -16.04 -19.08
CA LYS A 313 26.79 -15.32 -19.76
C LYS A 313 26.86 -15.61 -21.26
N LYS A 314 25.86 -16.33 -21.77
CA LYS A 314 25.64 -16.47 -23.22
C LYS A 314 24.54 -15.50 -23.64
N ASN A 315 24.83 -14.66 -24.62
CA ASN A 315 23.84 -13.76 -25.18
C ASN A 315 22.78 -14.56 -25.95
N THR A 316 21.54 -14.11 -25.85
CA THR A 316 20.39 -14.69 -26.55
C THR A 316 19.95 -13.76 -27.67
N CYS A 317 19.41 -14.33 -28.74
CA CYS A 317 18.80 -13.58 -29.84
C CYS A 317 17.65 -12.73 -29.31
N LEU A 318 17.64 -11.42 -29.61
CA LEU A 318 16.59 -10.52 -29.15
C LEU A 318 15.21 -10.84 -29.75
N GLY A 319 15.16 -11.43 -30.95
CA GLY A 319 13.93 -11.80 -31.65
C GLY A 319 13.29 -13.10 -31.16
N CYS A 320 14.06 -14.19 -31.07
CA CYS A 320 13.52 -15.53 -30.76
C CYS A 320 13.99 -16.13 -29.43
N LYS A 321 14.83 -15.41 -28.66
CA LYS A 321 15.41 -15.82 -27.37
C LYS A 321 16.28 -17.08 -27.41
N THR A 322 16.60 -17.61 -28.60
CA THR A 322 17.55 -18.72 -28.75
C THR A 322 18.97 -18.27 -28.33
N PRO A 323 19.70 -19.07 -27.54
CA PRO A 323 21.11 -18.78 -27.22
C PRO A 323 21.96 -18.67 -28.49
N LEU A 324 22.77 -17.62 -28.58
CA LEU A 324 23.65 -17.39 -29.73
C LEU A 324 24.86 -18.34 -29.66
N LYS A 325 25.43 -18.67 -30.83
CA LYS A 325 26.67 -19.44 -30.94
C LYS A 325 27.86 -18.58 -30.49
N LYS A 326 29.04 -19.20 -30.29
CA LYS A 326 30.25 -18.48 -29.86
C LYS A 326 30.64 -17.35 -30.84
N GLU A 327 30.47 -17.59 -32.13
CA GLU A 327 30.79 -16.67 -33.23
C GLU A 327 29.88 -15.43 -33.25
N ASP A 328 28.63 -15.58 -32.82
CA ASP A 328 27.60 -14.53 -32.88
C ASP A 328 27.32 -13.90 -31.51
N GLN A 329 28.19 -14.10 -30.49
CA GLN A 329 27.92 -13.60 -29.13
C GLN A 329 27.73 -12.07 -29.06
N ASN A 330 28.39 -11.32 -29.92
CA ASN A 330 28.27 -9.86 -29.94
C ASN A 330 27.06 -9.36 -30.74
N LYS A 331 26.40 -10.23 -31.50
CA LYS A 331 25.24 -9.86 -32.32
C LYS A 331 23.96 -9.74 -31.49
N ALA A 332 23.04 -8.92 -31.97
CA ALA A 332 21.70 -8.74 -31.43
C ALA A 332 20.77 -9.93 -31.77
N VAL A 333 20.91 -10.48 -32.98
CA VAL A 333 20.00 -11.52 -33.50
C VAL A 333 20.75 -12.76 -34.01
N CYS A 334 20.05 -13.89 -34.12
CA CYS A 334 20.54 -15.07 -34.81
C CYS A 334 20.29 -14.97 -36.32
N LYS A 335 20.95 -15.82 -37.11
CA LYS A 335 20.79 -15.89 -38.58
C LYS A 335 19.31 -16.00 -39.04
N HIS A 336 18.47 -16.71 -38.27
CA HIS A 336 17.04 -16.86 -38.61
C HIS A 336 16.20 -15.59 -38.37
N CYS A 337 16.72 -14.62 -37.62
CA CYS A 337 16.01 -13.38 -37.30
C CYS A 337 16.65 -12.15 -37.97
N GLU A 338 17.62 -12.36 -38.85
CA GLU A 338 18.36 -11.32 -39.56
C GLU A 338 17.45 -10.50 -40.47
N ASP A 339 16.51 -11.14 -41.17
CA ASP A 339 15.49 -10.45 -41.99
C ASP A 339 14.59 -9.50 -41.18
N ARG A 340 14.44 -9.75 -39.87
CA ARG A 340 13.66 -8.92 -38.95
C ARG A 340 14.51 -7.93 -38.15
N LEU A 341 15.80 -7.81 -38.46
CA LEU A 341 16.73 -6.95 -37.73
C LEU A 341 16.25 -5.49 -37.68
N PRO A 342 15.78 -4.85 -38.77
CA PRO A 342 15.31 -3.46 -38.71
C PRO A 342 14.10 -3.29 -37.78
N GLU A 343 13.14 -4.21 -37.83
CA GLU A 343 11.96 -4.20 -36.95
C GLU A 343 12.37 -4.34 -35.47
N ILE A 344 13.28 -5.27 -35.17
CA ILE A 344 13.77 -5.52 -33.81
C ILE A 344 14.58 -4.31 -33.31
N TYR A 345 15.37 -3.67 -34.17
CA TYR A 345 16.13 -2.47 -33.84
C TYR A 345 15.20 -1.31 -33.48
N VAL A 346 14.21 -1.00 -34.32
CA VAL A 346 13.23 0.06 -34.08
C VAL A 346 12.52 -0.14 -32.73
N ARG A 347 12.07 -1.36 -32.42
CA ARG A 347 11.43 -1.68 -31.13
C ARG A 347 12.34 -1.41 -29.92
N ASN A 348 13.63 -1.73 -30.03
CA ASN A 348 14.58 -1.49 -28.94
C ASN A 348 14.96 -0.01 -28.83
N MET A 349 15.01 0.71 -29.95
CA MET A 349 15.19 2.17 -29.97
C MET A 349 14.01 2.91 -29.36
N ASP A 350 12.77 2.47 -29.61
CA ASP A 350 11.58 3.03 -28.97
C ASP A 350 11.63 2.81 -27.45
N THR A 351 11.99 1.59 -27.01
CA THR A 351 12.23 1.31 -25.59
C THR A 351 13.31 2.21 -24.98
N MET A 352 14.44 2.39 -25.69
CA MET A 352 15.52 3.26 -25.24
C MET A 352 15.05 4.70 -25.08
N ARG A 353 14.33 5.23 -26.07
CA ARG A 353 13.75 6.58 -26.04
C ARG A 353 12.82 6.77 -24.83
N GLU A 354 11.97 5.79 -24.54
CA GLU A 354 11.08 5.85 -23.36
C GLU A 354 11.87 5.90 -22.04
N LEU A 355 12.92 5.07 -21.92
CA LEU A 355 13.78 5.03 -20.75
C LEU A 355 14.58 6.33 -20.56
N GLU A 356 15.15 6.88 -21.65
CA GLU A 356 15.87 8.17 -21.63
C GLU A 356 14.95 9.34 -21.24
N MET A 357 13.73 9.38 -21.79
CA MET A 357 12.74 10.39 -21.40
C MET A 357 12.39 10.28 -19.92
N ARG A 358 12.20 9.05 -19.42
CA ARG A 358 11.90 8.79 -18.01
C ARG A 358 13.06 9.21 -17.11
N TYR A 359 14.28 8.82 -17.45
CA TYR A 359 15.50 9.23 -16.75
C TYR A 359 15.62 10.75 -16.68
N SER A 360 15.52 11.43 -17.83
CA SER A 360 15.66 12.88 -17.95
C SER A 360 14.63 13.63 -17.11
N ARG A 361 13.36 13.20 -17.14
CA ARG A 361 12.29 13.81 -16.34
C ARG A 361 12.54 13.68 -14.83
N LEU A 362 12.94 12.50 -14.37
CA LEU A 362 13.16 12.23 -12.94
C LEU A 362 14.37 13.00 -12.39
N TRP A 363 15.47 13.06 -13.14
CA TRP A 363 16.67 13.77 -12.72
C TRP A 363 16.53 15.29 -12.80
N ALA A 364 15.86 15.82 -13.84
CA ALA A 364 15.53 17.24 -13.92
C ALA A 364 14.62 17.68 -12.75
N GLU A 365 13.66 16.84 -12.35
CA GLU A 365 12.83 17.12 -11.18
C GLU A 365 13.65 17.21 -9.89
N CYS A 366 14.69 16.38 -9.75
CA CYS A 366 15.56 16.47 -8.59
C CYS A 366 16.39 17.75 -8.56
N GLN A 367 16.85 18.25 -9.72
CA GLN A 367 17.55 19.55 -9.81
C GLN A 367 16.60 20.70 -9.45
N ARG A 368 15.35 20.66 -9.93
CA ARG A 368 14.32 21.65 -9.55
C ARG A 368 14.03 21.63 -8.05
N CYS A 369 13.88 20.45 -7.46
CA CYS A 369 13.68 20.27 -6.02
C CYS A 369 14.87 20.79 -5.20
N GLN A 370 16.11 20.56 -5.66
CA GLN A 370 17.32 21.09 -5.03
C GLN A 370 17.46 22.61 -5.18
N GLY A 371 16.87 23.20 -6.22
CA GLY A 371 17.00 24.63 -6.55
C GLY A 371 18.33 24.99 -7.22
N SER A 372 19.14 24.01 -7.62
CA SER A 372 20.40 24.22 -8.34
C SER A 372 20.49 23.30 -9.55
N ILE A 373 20.88 23.87 -10.69
CA ILE A 373 21.19 23.13 -11.92
C ILE A 373 22.69 22.88 -12.08
N ASN A 374 23.53 23.62 -11.34
CA ASN A 374 24.99 23.61 -11.49
C ASN A 374 25.69 22.69 -10.49
N ASN A 375 25.00 22.31 -9.40
CA ASN A 375 25.54 21.44 -8.38
C ASN A 375 25.07 20.00 -8.59
N GLU A 376 25.85 19.04 -8.09
CA GLU A 376 25.43 17.65 -8.05
C GLU A 376 24.24 17.46 -7.10
N VAL A 377 23.29 16.60 -7.52
CA VAL A 377 22.11 16.26 -6.74
C VAL A 377 22.48 15.22 -5.67
N VAL A 378 22.89 15.68 -4.49
CA VAL A 378 23.18 14.83 -3.32
C VAL A 378 21.95 14.81 -2.39
N CYS A 379 20.96 14.00 -2.75
CA CYS A 379 19.74 13.80 -1.95
C CYS A 379 19.65 12.37 -1.46
N THR A 380 19.40 12.16 -0.17
CA THR A 380 19.21 10.85 0.49
C THR A 380 17.81 10.66 1.07
N ASN A 381 16.86 11.54 0.74
CA ASN A 381 15.49 11.46 1.23
C ASN A 381 14.75 10.23 0.68
N SER A 382 14.74 9.14 1.46
CA SER A 382 14.09 7.87 1.12
C SER A 382 12.57 7.91 1.12
N ASP A 383 11.95 8.95 1.69
CA ASP A 383 10.50 9.15 1.68
C ASP A 383 10.02 9.83 0.38
N CYS A 384 10.94 10.37 -0.42
CA CYS A 384 10.62 10.95 -1.72
C CYS A 384 10.28 9.86 -2.74
N PRO A 385 9.13 9.90 -3.43
CA PRO A 385 8.74 8.87 -4.41
C PRO A 385 9.74 8.76 -5.56
N ILE A 386 10.39 9.87 -5.94
CA ILE A 386 11.38 9.91 -7.02
C ILE A 386 12.71 9.24 -6.63
N PHE A 387 13.01 9.11 -5.34
CA PHE A 387 14.35 8.75 -4.87
C PHE A 387 14.85 7.40 -5.41
N TYR A 388 14.02 6.36 -5.33
CA TYR A 388 14.35 5.04 -5.89
C TYR A 388 14.05 4.98 -7.40
N MET A 389 13.01 5.67 -7.86
CA MET A 389 12.64 5.70 -9.28
C MET A 389 13.76 6.22 -10.17
N ARG A 390 14.46 7.30 -9.77
CA ARG A 390 15.56 7.87 -10.56
C ARG A 390 16.77 6.95 -10.66
N LYS A 391 17.06 6.19 -9.59
CA LYS A 391 18.16 5.21 -9.55
C LYS A 391 17.84 4.00 -10.40
N LYS A 392 16.58 3.51 -10.37
CA LYS A 392 16.13 2.47 -11.27
C LYS A 392 16.14 2.92 -12.73
N ALA A 393 15.61 4.10 -13.04
CA ALA A 393 15.61 4.64 -14.41
C ALA A 393 17.03 4.79 -14.96
N GLN A 394 17.99 5.17 -14.12
CA GLN A 394 19.40 5.18 -14.49
C GLN A 394 19.89 3.78 -14.90
N LYS A 395 19.70 2.76 -14.04
CA LYS A 395 20.11 1.38 -14.32
C LYS A 395 19.44 0.80 -15.56
N ASP A 396 18.12 1.00 -15.70
CA ASP A 396 17.36 0.51 -16.85
C ASP A 396 17.88 1.14 -18.17
N THR A 397 18.21 2.43 -18.16
CA THR A 397 18.80 3.12 -19.32
C THR A 397 20.20 2.59 -19.65
N GLU A 398 21.06 2.39 -18.63
CA GLU A 398 22.40 1.80 -18.80
C GLU A 398 22.36 0.34 -19.29
N GLU A 399 21.33 -0.43 -18.93
CA GLU A 399 21.13 -1.80 -19.41
C GLU A 399 20.63 -1.80 -20.86
N GLN A 400 19.65 -0.96 -21.19
CA GLN A 400 19.12 -0.87 -22.55
C GLN A 400 20.15 -0.31 -23.54
N ALA A 401 21.00 0.64 -23.12
CA ALA A 401 22.12 1.12 -23.93
C ALA A 401 23.04 -0.03 -24.38
N ARG A 402 23.40 -0.93 -23.45
CA ARG A 402 24.19 -2.14 -23.74
C ARG A 402 23.47 -3.12 -24.68
N VAL A 403 22.13 -3.13 -24.67
CA VAL A 403 21.35 -3.92 -25.66
C VAL A 403 21.43 -3.29 -27.04
N ILE A 404 21.39 -1.96 -27.15
CA ILE A 404 21.51 -1.22 -28.41
C ILE A 404 22.90 -1.39 -29.03
N GLU A 405 23.97 -1.37 -28.24
CA GLU A 405 25.36 -1.60 -28.71
C GLU A 405 25.53 -2.95 -29.45
N ARG A 406 24.67 -3.95 -29.18
CA ARG A 406 24.73 -5.25 -29.88
C ARG A 406 24.33 -5.15 -31.36
N PHE A 407 23.58 -4.12 -31.74
CA PHE A 407 23.17 -3.93 -33.13
C PHE A 407 24.33 -3.44 -33.98
N ASP A 408 25.31 -2.73 -33.43
CA ASP A 408 26.50 -2.27 -34.17
C ASP A 408 27.29 -3.42 -34.80
N TYR A 409 27.19 -4.62 -34.24
CA TYR A 409 27.83 -5.84 -34.73
C TYR A 409 26.90 -6.73 -35.57
N SER A 410 25.66 -6.29 -35.82
CA SER A 410 24.61 -7.08 -36.48
C SER A 410 24.23 -6.54 -37.86
N TRP A 411 24.74 -5.36 -38.24
CA TRP A 411 24.54 -4.75 -39.55
C TRP A 411 25.52 -5.25 -40.61
#